data_AF-A0A7C7HYS9-F1
#
_entry.id   AF-A0A7C7HYS9-F1
#
_cell.length_a   1.000
_cell.length_b   1.000
_cell.length_c   1.000
_cell.angle_alpha   90.00
_cell.angle_beta   90.00
_cell.angle_gamma   90.00
#
_symmetry.space_group_name_H-M   'P 1'
#
loop_
_entity.id
_entity.type
_entity.pdbx_description
1 polymer ?
#
loop_
_entity_poly.entity_id
_entity_poly.type
_entity_poly.pdbx_seq_one_letter_code
_entity_poly.pdbx_strand_id
1 'polypeptide(L)'
;MSAQETRGRLDCGIEGVTDSISAERMRGVRIFDVSDLSNPMQVAAIQSCRGSHTHTLVIDPDDSENVYVYIQGTSSVRPTEELPGCSGGEPDEDPNTALFRIEVVRVPLNAPENAEIVNMPRIFADAETGNIAGLWAGGDHGAGTQDTRRTHQCHDITVYPEIGLAAGACSGNGILLDISDVVNPRRIDEVLDPNFAYWHSATFNNGGTKVVFTDEWGGGGQARCRASDPPTWGANAIFTIEDGEMTLGGYYKLPVPQTETENCVAHNGSIIPVPGRDLMVQAWYQGGLSIMDFTDPANAFEVAFFDRGPLSAEALFTGGYWSTYWHNGRIYGAEISRGIDVFRLTPTEHLSQAEIDAAELIQIDQFNAQMQPLTVWPAVVPVARAYLDQLVRGNGILNDRVPDVANILDRAERGTATATQLAQVAAQLDQDAIAIRAGTRGGDAERLSTLAEVLRNLGG
;
A
#
# COMPACT_ATOMS: atom_id res chain seq x y z
N MET A 1 -3.78 -5.30 -18.07
CA MET A 1 -3.12 -6.58 -17.70
C MET A 1 -1.63 -6.47 -17.98
N SER A 2 -0.81 -6.90 -17.01
CA SER A 2 0.66 -6.84 -17.05
C SER A 2 1.23 -7.92 -17.96
N ALA A 3 2.28 -7.62 -18.73
CA ALA A 3 3.01 -8.59 -19.55
C ALA A 3 4.53 -8.35 -19.47
N GLN A 4 5.22 -9.17 -18.69
CA GLN A 4 6.67 -9.10 -18.51
C GLN A 4 7.43 -10.19 -19.27
N GLU A 5 6.82 -11.38 -19.32
CA GLU A 5 7.44 -12.63 -19.69
C GLU A 5 7.89 -12.60 -21.16
N THR A 6 9.06 -13.16 -21.44
CA THR A 6 9.69 -13.00 -22.76
C THR A 6 9.02 -13.84 -23.84
N ARG A 7 8.35 -14.94 -23.52
CA ARG A 7 7.62 -15.79 -24.48
C ARG A 7 6.20 -15.28 -24.79
N GLY A 8 5.68 -14.26 -24.09
CA GLY A 8 4.35 -13.73 -24.36
C GLY A 8 4.14 -13.26 -25.81
N ARG A 9 2.99 -13.56 -26.41
CA ARG A 9 2.67 -13.21 -27.82
C ARG A 9 1.57 -12.15 -27.95
N LEU A 10 1.68 -11.24 -28.90
CA LEU A 10 0.71 -10.17 -29.17
C LEU A 10 -0.71 -10.71 -29.43
N ASP A 11 -0.80 -11.85 -30.11
CA ASP A 11 -2.04 -12.56 -30.46
C ASP A 11 -2.61 -13.46 -29.34
N CYS A 12 -1.95 -13.51 -28.17
CA CYS A 12 -2.29 -14.40 -27.06
C CYS A 12 -2.17 -15.90 -27.37
N GLY A 13 -1.39 -16.28 -28.39
CA GLY A 13 -1.05 -17.68 -28.70
C GLY A 13 -0.28 -18.37 -27.56
N ILE A 14 -0.40 -19.69 -27.49
CA ILE A 14 0.13 -20.53 -26.39
C ILE A 14 1.49 -21.19 -26.71
N GLU A 15 1.94 -21.09 -27.96
CA GLU A 15 3.20 -21.64 -28.44
C GLU A 15 4.43 -20.90 -27.88
N GLY A 16 4.23 -19.65 -27.47
CA GLY A 16 5.27 -18.76 -26.97
C GLY A 16 6.25 -18.29 -28.04
N VAL A 17 7.00 -17.23 -27.74
CA VAL A 17 8.10 -16.72 -28.58
C VAL A 17 9.43 -17.28 -28.10
N THR A 18 10.16 -17.97 -28.99
CA THR A 18 11.48 -18.54 -28.70
C THR A 18 12.64 -17.73 -29.26
N ASP A 19 12.39 -16.91 -30.29
CA ASP A 19 13.44 -16.13 -30.94
C ASP A 19 13.97 -15.04 -30.01
N SER A 20 15.18 -14.52 -30.27
CA SER A 20 15.74 -13.39 -29.53
C SER A 20 15.14 -12.04 -29.96
N ILE A 21 14.70 -11.95 -31.22
CA ILE A 21 14.05 -10.78 -31.83
C ILE A 21 12.77 -11.29 -32.53
N SER A 22 11.61 -10.73 -32.19
CA SER A 22 10.32 -11.15 -32.73
C SER A 22 9.32 -10.01 -32.75
N ALA A 23 8.69 -9.82 -33.92
CA ALA A 23 7.56 -8.91 -34.10
C ALA A 23 6.27 -9.43 -33.44
N GLU A 24 6.23 -10.69 -33.00
CA GLU A 24 5.06 -11.31 -32.37
C GLU A 24 5.09 -11.17 -30.84
N ARG A 25 6.20 -10.74 -30.24
CA ARG A 25 6.37 -10.76 -28.78
C ARG A 25 5.66 -9.58 -28.11
N MET A 26 4.81 -9.89 -27.12
CA MET A 26 4.21 -8.94 -26.21
C MET A 26 5.05 -8.75 -24.96
N ARG A 27 5.49 -7.51 -24.70
CA ARG A 27 5.97 -7.07 -23.37
C ARG A 27 5.52 -5.63 -23.11
N GLY A 28 4.75 -5.41 -22.04
CA GLY A 28 4.20 -4.12 -21.65
C GLY A 28 2.80 -4.29 -21.04
N VAL A 29 1.82 -3.49 -21.46
CA VAL A 29 0.45 -3.53 -20.91
C VAL A 29 -0.55 -3.90 -22.01
N ARG A 30 -1.43 -4.86 -21.71
CA ARG A 30 -2.60 -5.18 -22.53
C ARG A 30 -3.85 -4.51 -21.98
N ILE A 31 -4.68 -3.99 -22.86
CA ILE A 31 -6.01 -3.48 -22.54
C ILE A 31 -7.04 -4.39 -23.20
N PHE A 32 -8.00 -4.84 -22.40
CA PHE A 32 -9.08 -5.69 -22.84
C PHE A 32 -10.42 -4.99 -22.61
N ASP A 33 -11.30 -5.03 -23.60
CA ASP A 33 -12.73 -4.84 -23.40
C ASP A 33 -13.30 -6.13 -22.79
N VAL A 34 -13.92 -5.99 -21.62
CA VAL A 34 -14.52 -7.08 -20.85
C VAL A 34 -16.03 -6.89 -20.67
N SER A 35 -16.66 -6.09 -21.53
CA SER A 35 -18.12 -5.88 -21.54
C SER A 35 -18.88 -7.20 -21.72
N ASP A 36 -18.29 -8.15 -22.44
CA ASP A 36 -18.67 -9.57 -22.44
C ASP A 36 -17.59 -10.39 -21.73
N LEU A 37 -17.84 -10.74 -20.45
CA LEU A 37 -16.92 -11.55 -19.64
C LEU A 37 -16.66 -12.94 -20.22
N SER A 38 -17.53 -13.45 -21.10
CA SER A 38 -17.33 -14.75 -21.75
C SER A 38 -16.44 -14.66 -23.00
N ASN A 39 -16.21 -13.46 -23.51
CA ASN A 39 -15.43 -13.20 -24.72
C ASN A 39 -14.63 -11.89 -24.59
N PRO A 40 -13.62 -11.84 -23.71
CA PRO A 40 -12.77 -10.66 -23.56
C PRO A 40 -12.01 -10.37 -24.86
N MET A 41 -12.01 -9.11 -25.31
CA MET A 41 -11.37 -8.68 -26.55
C MET A 41 -10.20 -7.75 -26.27
N GLN A 42 -9.00 -8.09 -26.77
CA GLN A 42 -7.86 -7.17 -26.66
C GLN A 42 -8.06 -5.98 -27.59
N VAL A 43 -8.12 -4.77 -27.03
CA VAL A 43 -8.30 -3.52 -27.78
C VAL A 43 -7.00 -2.74 -27.97
N ALA A 44 -6.02 -2.93 -27.07
CA ALA A 44 -4.69 -2.35 -27.20
C ALA A 44 -3.59 -3.23 -26.60
N ALA A 45 -2.37 -3.06 -27.10
CA ALA A 45 -1.16 -3.73 -26.63
C ALA A 45 0.02 -2.74 -26.62
N ILE A 46 0.21 -2.06 -25.50
CA ILE A 46 1.26 -1.07 -25.31
C ILE A 46 2.58 -1.80 -25.06
N GLN A 47 3.57 -1.60 -25.94
CA GLN A 47 4.89 -2.20 -25.81
C GLN A 47 5.84 -1.30 -25.03
N SER A 48 6.55 -1.84 -24.05
CA SER A 48 7.64 -1.16 -23.35
C SER A 48 8.95 -1.93 -23.47
N CYS A 49 10.07 -1.23 -23.27
CA CYS A 49 11.40 -1.82 -23.41
C CYS A 49 11.71 -2.92 -22.40
N ARG A 50 11.05 -2.89 -21.24
CA ARG A 50 11.28 -3.83 -20.14
C ARG A 50 10.03 -4.64 -19.76
N GLY A 51 8.96 -4.50 -20.54
CA GLY A 51 7.66 -5.07 -20.19
C GLY A 51 7.02 -4.37 -18.99
N SER A 52 5.93 -4.93 -18.49
CA SER A 52 5.33 -4.55 -17.21
C SER A 52 5.41 -5.76 -16.30
N HIS A 53 6.11 -5.62 -15.18
CA HIS A 53 6.12 -6.60 -14.09
C HIS A 53 4.86 -6.36 -13.26
N THR A 54 4.76 -5.16 -12.72
CA THR A 54 3.53 -4.56 -12.22
C THR A 54 3.25 -3.27 -12.98
N HIS A 55 2.05 -2.74 -12.78
CA HIS A 55 1.67 -1.42 -13.24
C HIS A 55 0.63 -0.87 -12.29
N THR A 56 0.58 0.44 -12.19
CA THR A 56 -0.35 1.15 -11.30
C THR A 56 -1.29 1.98 -12.13
N LEU A 57 -2.60 1.85 -11.89
CA LEU A 57 -3.59 2.76 -12.46
C LEU A 57 -3.55 4.08 -11.69
N VAL A 58 -3.64 5.18 -12.42
CA VAL A 58 -3.66 6.53 -11.86
C VAL A 58 -4.84 7.25 -12.49
N ILE A 59 -5.85 7.56 -11.67
CA ILE A 59 -6.96 8.42 -12.07
C ILE A 59 -6.56 9.84 -11.68
N ASP A 60 -6.50 10.71 -12.67
CA ASP A 60 -6.22 12.12 -12.47
C ASP A 60 -7.51 12.83 -12.02
N PRO A 61 -7.54 13.48 -10.85
CA PRO A 61 -8.69 14.27 -10.42
C PRO A 61 -9.09 15.38 -11.40
N ASP A 62 -8.14 15.87 -12.21
CA ASP A 62 -8.33 16.98 -13.16
C ASP A 62 -8.56 16.50 -14.62
N ASP A 63 -8.50 15.20 -14.90
CA ASP A 63 -8.73 14.61 -16.22
C ASP A 63 -9.61 13.37 -16.17
N SER A 64 -10.92 13.58 -16.34
CA SER A 64 -11.91 12.49 -16.38
C SER A 64 -12.01 11.77 -17.73
N GLU A 65 -11.32 12.25 -18.78
CA GLU A 65 -11.39 11.64 -20.11
C GLU A 65 -10.37 10.51 -20.30
N ASN A 66 -9.35 10.47 -19.45
CA ASN A 66 -8.25 9.52 -19.52
C ASN A 66 -8.03 8.80 -18.19
N VAL A 67 -7.43 7.62 -18.29
CA VAL A 67 -6.77 6.95 -17.17
C VAL A 67 -5.30 6.82 -17.51
N TYR A 68 -4.43 7.01 -16.53
CA TYR A 68 -3.00 6.86 -16.69
C TYR A 68 -2.53 5.54 -16.10
N VAL A 69 -1.45 5.00 -16.65
CA VAL A 69 -0.83 3.77 -16.16
C VAL A 69 0.67 3.97 -16.01
N TYR A 70 1.18 3.79 -14.80
CA TYR A 70 2.62 3.74 -14.55
C TYR A 70 3.09 2.32 -14.72
N ILE A 71 4.00 2.07 -15.67
CA ILE A 71 4.57 0.75 -15.90
C ILE A 71 5.83 0.59 -15.05
N GLN A 72 5.88 -0.46 -14.23
CA GLN A 72 7.07 -0.89 -13.54
C GLN A 72 7.73 -2.05 -14.32
N GLY A 73 8.70 -1.73 -15.18
CA GLY A 73 9.41 -2.71 -15.99
C GLY A 73 10.62 -3.30 -15.28
N THR A 74 10.60 -4.60 -14.95
CA THR A 74 11.73 -5.25 -14.25
C THR A 74 12.47 -6.29 -15.09
N SER A 75 11.94 -6.69 -16.25
CA SER A 75 12.60 -7.65 -17.14
C SER A 75 13.77 -7.03 -17.92
N SER A 76 14.58 -7.89 -18.55
CA SER A 76 15.74 -7.49 -19.34
C SER A 76 15.33 -6.57 -20.49
N VAL A 77 16.19 -5.61 -20.83
CA VAL A 77 15.88 -4.68 -21.93
C VAL A 77 15.83 -5.44 -23.27
N ARG A 78 14.78 -5.20 -24.07
CA ARG A 78 14.62 -5.79 -25.40
C ARG A 78 15.71 -5.28 -26.35
N PRO A 79 16.13 -6.08 -27.35
CA PRO A 79 17.01 -5.60 -28.41
C PRO A 79 16.38 -4.41 -29.15
N THR A 80 17.20 -3.45 -29.57
CA THR A 80 16.75 -2.28 -30.35
C THR A 80 16.09 -2.70 -31.68
N GLU A 81 16.53 -3.82 -32.25
CA GLU A 81 15.94 -4.41 -33.47
C GLU A 81 14.53 -4.95 -33.25
N GLU A 82 14.18 -5.32 -32.01
CA GLU A 82 12.84 -5.79 -31.65
C GLU A 82 11.90 -4.62 -31.34
N LEU A 83 12.40 -3.62 -30.61
CA LEU A 83 11.67 -2.38 -30.32
C LEU A 83 12.63 -1.19 -30.37
N PRO A 84 12.52 -0.31 -31.37
CA PRO A 84 13.40 0.86 -31.50
C PRO A 84 13.38 1.74 -30.25
N GLY A 85 14.55 2.27 -29.87
CA GLY A 85 14.71 3.11 -28.67
C GLY A 85 14.95 2.35 -27.37
N CYS A 86 14.97 1.01 -27.40
CA CYS A 86 15.35 0.20 -26.24
C CYS A 86 16.86 0.00 -26.18
N SER A 87 17.42 0.30 -25.02
CA SER A 87 18.84 0.09 -24.70
C SER A 87 18.99 -0.23 -23.21
N GLY A 88 19.88 -1.17 -22.91
CA GLY A 88 20.24 -1.58 -21.54
C GLY A 88 21.65 -1.19 -21.16
N GLY A 89 22.28 -0.25 -21.89
CA GLY A 89 23.60 0.28 -21.54
C GLY A 89 23.60 0.98 -20.18
N GLU A 90 24.79 1.07 -19.57
CA GLU A 90 24.98 1.86 -18.37
C GLU A 90 24.82 3.37 -18.67
N PRO A 91 24.40 4.20 -17.71
CA PRO A 91 24.11 5.61 -17.94
C PRO A 91 25.23 6.45 -18.56
N ASP A 92 26.49 6.09 -18.32
CA ASP A 92 27.68 6.75 -18.87
C ASP A 92 27.93 6.40 -20.34
N GLU A 93 27.48 5.22 -20.78
CA GLU A 93 27.53 4.77 -22.17
C GLU A 93 26.28 5.19 -22.95
N ASP A 94 25.11 5.13 -22.32
CA ASP A 94 23.82 5.48 -22.90
C ASP A 94 22.90 6.22 -21.90
N PRO A 95 22.82 7.55 -21.96
CA PRO A 95 21.92 8.33 -21.10
C PRO A 95 20.42 8.09 -21.44
N ASN A 96 20.11 7.44 -22.56
CA ASN A 96 18.74 7.09 -22.96
C ASN A 96 18.36 5.66 -22.57
N THR A 97 19.19 4.96 -21.79
CA THR A 97 18.92 3.62 -21.27
C THR A 97 17.51 3.48 -20.70
N ALA A 98 16.88 2.32 -20.93
CA ALA A 98 15.57 1.95 -20.39
C ALA A 98 15.63 1.52 -18.92
N LEU A 99 16.82 1.47 -18.34
CA LEU A 99 17.01 1.41 -16.89
C LEU A 99 16.71 2.81 -16.29
N PHE A 100 16.42 2.88 -14.99
CA PHE A 100 16.25 4.17 -14.27
C PHE A 100 15.14 5.07 -14.84
N ARG A 101 14.00 4.46 -15.22
CA ARG A 101 12.78 5.19 -15.58
C ARG A 101 11.55 4.31 -15.37
N ILE A 102 10.38 4.92 -15.42
CA ILE A 102 9.10 4.24 -15.65
C ILE A 102 8.54 4.70 -16.99
N GLU A 103 7.56 3.98 -17.52
CA GLU A 103 6.77 4.44 -18.67
C GLU A 103 5.38 4.87 -18.19
N VAL A 104 4.93 6.05 -18.61
CA VAL A 104 3.59 6.58 -18.33
C VAL A 104 2.74 6.41 -19.58
N VAL A 105 1.67 5.63 -19.47
CA VAL A 105 0.69 5.40 -20.54
C VAL A 105 -0.52 6.27 -20.29
N ARG A 106 -1.03 6.93 -21.34
CA ARG A 106 -2.36 7.55 -21.32
C ARG A 106 -3.34 6.62 -22.04
N VAL A 107 -4.48 6.35 -21.41
CA VAL A 107 -5.56 5.54 -21.96
C VAL A 107 -6.81 6.41 -22.09
N PRO A 108 -7.18 6.83 -23.31
CA PRO A 108 -8.44 7.54 -23.54
C PRO A 108 -9.63 6.62 -23.29
N LEU A 109 -10.53 6.97 -22.37
CA LEU A 109 -11.64 6.09 -21.98
C LEU A 109 -12.64 5.81 -23.12
N ASN A 110 -12.82 6.78 -24.01
CA ASN A 110 -13.72 6.66 -25.17
C ASN A 110 -13.09 5.96 -26.39
N ALA A 111 -11.76 5.75 -26.37
CA ALA A 111 -11.02 5.12 -27.47
C ALA A 111 -9.74 4.43 -26.95
N PRO A 112 -9.88 3.38 -26.11
CA PRO A 112 -8.74 2.75 -25.44
C PRO A 112 -7.73 2.10 -26.41
N GLU A 113 -8.12 1.83 -27.66
CA GLU A 113 -7.24 1.39 -28.74
C GLU A 113 -6.14 2.41 -29.09
N ASN A 114 -6.33 3.68 -28.74
CA ASN A 114 -5.36 4.76 -28.95
C ASN A 114 -4.42 4.96 -27.75
N ALA A 115 -4.41 4.04 -26.78
CA ALA A 115 -3.52 4.13 -25.64
C ALA A 115 -2.04 4.13 -26.06
N GLU A 116 -1.26 5.03 -25.48
CA GLU A 116 0.14 5.25 -25.87
C GLU A 116 1.00 5.63 -24.67
N ILE A 117 2.31 5.34 -24.75
CA ILE A 117 3.29 5.86 -23.79
C ILE A 117 3.46 7.36 -24.09
N VAL A 118 3.01 8.20 -23.18
CA VAL A 118 3.09 9.67 -23.30
C VAL A 118 4.33 10.25 -22.64
N ASN A 119 4.94 9.53 -21.70
CA ASN A 119 6.17 9.97 -21.04
C ASN A 119 7.01 8.81 -20.51
N MET A 120 8.29 9.07 -20.23
CA MET A 120 9.25 8.12 -19.66
C MET A 120 10.10 8.79 -18.56
N PRO A 121 9.49 9.20 -17.44
CA PRO A 121 10.12 10.04 -16.43
C PRO A 121 11.30 9.34 -15.73
N ARG A 122 12.37 10.12 -15.48
CA ARG A 122 13.60 9.71 -14.80
C ARG A 122 13.47 9.83 -13.28
N ILE A 123 12.53 9.09 -12.69
CA ILE A 123 12.20 9.18 -11.24
C ILE A 123 13.33 8.74 -10.30
N PHE A 124 14.41 8.16 -10.84
CA PHE A 124 15.60 7.71 -10.10
C PHE A 124 16.76 8.70 -10.19
N ALA A 125 16.61 9.75 -11.01
CA ALA A 125 17.66 10.72 -11.24
C ALA A 125 17.90 11.57 -10.01
N ASP A 126 19.17 11.83 -9.73
CA ASP A 126 19.57 12.86 -8.79
C ASP A 126 19.22 14.25 -9.37
N ALA A 127 18.44 15.02 -8.64
CA ALA A 127 17.88 16.28 -9.13
C ALA A 127 18.95 17.38 -9.28
N GLU A 128 20.03 17.32 -8.51
CA GLU A 128 21.08 18.33 -8.50
C GLU A 128 22.10 18.11 -9.63
N THR A 129 22.50 16.85 -9.82
CA THR A 129 23.56 16.45 -10.75
C THR A 129 23.02 16.00 -12.11
N GLY A 130 21.75 15.60 -12.18
CA GLY A 130 21.15 15.00 -13.37
C GLY A 130 21.61 13.57 -13.64
N ASN A 131 22.37 12.94 -12.73
CA ASN A 131 22.74 11.53 -12.85
C ASN A 131 21.48 10.67 -12.75
N ILE A 132 21.12 9.98 -13.84
CA ILE A 132 19.91 9.16 -13.89
C ILE A 132 19.97 7.92 -12.98
N ALA A 133 21.17 7.45 -12.63
CA ALA A 133 21.39 6.44 -11.59
C ALA A 133 21.77 7.12 -10.27
N GLY A 134 20.89 8.00 -9.78
CA GLY A 134 21.12 8.83 -8.60
C GLY A 134 20.86 8.14 -7.26
N LEU A 135 20.34 6.90 -7.29
CA LEU A 135 19.96 6.12 -6.12
C LEU A 135 20.96 4.99 -5.83
N TRP A 136 20.63 4.09 -4.90
CA TRP A 136 21.55 3.06 -4.40
C TRP A 136 22.18 2.20 -5.51
N ALA A 137 23.50 2.07 -5.46
CA ALA A 137 24.28 1.32 -6.45
C ALA A 137 24.20 -0.21 -6.27
N GLY A 138 23.62 -0.67 -5.15
CA GLY A 138 23.58 -2.08 -4.78
C GLY A 138 24.78 -2.51 -3.92
N GLY A 139 24.60 -3.60 -3.16
CA GLY A 139 25.66 -4.23 -2.37
C GLY A 139 25.38 -4.27 -0.88
N ASP A 140 26.44 -4.53 -0.11
CA ASP A 140 26.43 -4.65 1.35
C ASP A 140 26.30 -3.27 2.03
N HIS A 141 25.48 -3.20 3.07
CA HIS A 141 25.36 -2.03 3.95
C HIS A 141 26.35 -2.06 5.14
N GLY A 142 27.17 -3.10 5.25
CA GLY A 142 28.22 -3.27 6.25
C GLY A 142 28.04 -4.49 7.16
N ALA A 143 28.91 -4.59 8.17
CA ALA A 143 28.88 -5.75 9.06
C ALA A 143 27.56 -5.83 9.85
N GLY A 144 26.83 -6.94 9.68
CA GLY A 144 25.57 -7.21 10.39
C GLY A 144 24.31 -6.67 9.71
N THR A 145 24.42 -6.16 8.49
CA THR A 145 23.30 -5.69 7.67
C THR A 145 22.97 -6.65 6.53
N GLN A 146 21.96 -6.32 5.72
CA GLN A 146 21.63 -7.06 4.51
C GLN A 146 22.38 -6.53 3.28
N ASP A 147 22.47 -7.37 2.26
CA ASP A 147 22.81 -6.95 0.89
C ASP A 147 21.52 -6.48 0.20
N THR A 148 21.58 -5.30 -0.42
CA THR A 148 20.42 -4.69 -1.07
C THR A 148 20.67 -4.53 -2.57
N ARG A 149 19.64 -4.75 -3.39
CA ARG A 149 19.77 -4.65 -4.86
C ARG A 149 19.98 -3.21 -5.32
N ARG A 150 20.65 -3.04 -6.47
CA ARG A 150 20.78 -1.75 -7.16
C ARG A 150 19.40 -1.17 -7.51
N THR A 151 19.24 0.12 -7.30
CA THR A 151 18.01 0.86 -7.58
C THR A 151 17.94 1.30 -9.04
N HIS A 152 17.30 0.49 -9.91
CA HIS A 152 17.17 0.79 -11.34
C HIS A 152 15.77 0.50 -11.92
N GLN A 153 14.82 0.17 -11.05
CA GLN A 153 13.41 -0.07 -11.33
C GLN A 153 12.63 0.04 -10.01
N CYS A 154 11.33 0.34 -10.13
CA CYS A 154 10.42 0.08 -9.04
C CYS A 154 9.89 -1.36 -9.16
N HIS A 155 9.75 -2.05 -8.03
CA HIS A 155 8.96 -3.27 -7.99
C HIS A 155 7.49 -2.88 -8.04
N ASP A 156 7.02 -2.10 -7.07
CA ASP A 156 5.66 -1.54 -7.05
C ASP A 156 5.69 -0.02 -6.86
N ILE A 157 4.64 0.64 -7.36
CA ILE A 157 4.31 2.02 -7.03
C ILE A 157 2.88 2.04 -6.53
N THR A 158 2.66 2.65 -5.38
CA THR A 158 1.32 2.93 -4.86
C THR A 158 1.03 4.40 -5.02
N VAL A 159 -0.04 4.74 -5.71
CA VAL A 159 -0.48 6.13 -5.93
C VAL A 159 -1.60 6.50 -4.99
N TYR A 160 -1.65 7.78 -4.64
CA TYR A 160 -2.69 8.38 -3.83
C TYR A 160 -3.11 9.72 -4.47
N PRO A 161 -3.87 9.69 -5.59
CA PRO A 161 -4.16 10.87 -6.40
C PRO A 161 -4.85 12.00 -5.64
N GLU A 162 -5.73 11.69 -4.69
CA GLU A 162 -6.45 12.68 -3.88
C GLU A 162 -5.52 13.53 -2.98
N ILE A 163 -4.32 13.03 -2.67
CA ILE A 163 -3.28 13.74 -1.91
C ILE A 163 -2.18 14.26 -2.85
N GLY A 164 -2.13 13.81 -4.10
CA GLY A 164 -1.09 14.18 -5.06
C GLY A 164 0.26 13.48 -4.81
N LEU A 165 0.27 12.35 -4.10
CA LEU A 165 1.48 11.61 -3.76
C LEU A 165 1.49 10.19 -4.33
N ALA A 166 2.69 9.65 -4.55
CA ALA A 166 2.90 8.22 -4.76
C ALA A 166 4.16 7.74 -4.02
N ALA A 167 4.16 6.49 -3.58
CA ALA A 167 5.30 5.85 -2.96
C ALA A 167 5.78 4.69 -3.86
N GLY A 168 7.06 4.74 -4.22
CA GLY A 168 7.71 3.69 -5.01
C GLY A 168 8.60 2.81 -4.13
N ALA A 169 8.35 1.51 -4.13
CA ALA A 169 9.26 0.53 -3.56
C ALA A 169 10.20 0.03 -4.67
N CYS A 170 11.44 0.51 -4.67
CA CYS A 170 12.28 0.50 -5.84
C CYS A 170 13.61 -0.20 -5.67
N SER A 171 13.52 -1.53 -5.56
CA SER A 171 14.60 -2.52 -5.44
C SER A 171 15.60 -2.27 -4.32
N GLY A 172 16.29 -1.13 -4.30
CA GLY A 172 17.17 -0.69 -3.22
C GLY A 172 16.73 0.55 -2.45
N ASN A 173 15.71 1.28 -2.88
CA ASN A 173 15.21 2.46 -2.17
C ASN A 173 13.69 2.45 -2.02
N GLY A 174 13.20 3.11 -0.97
CA GLY A 174 11.86 3.68 -0.97
C GLY A 174 11.94 5.10 -1.51
N ILE A 175 11.02 5.51 -2.38
CA ILE A 175 10.96 6.88 -2.90
C ILE A 175 9.55 7.45 -2.72
N LEU A 176 9.49 8.76 -2.48
CA LEU A 176 8.26 9.53 -2.48
C LEU A 176 8.21 10.39 -3.74
N LEU A 177 7.06 10.37 -4.41
CA LEU A 177 6.82 11.08 -5.65
C LEU A 177 5.68 12.08 -5.46
N ASP A 178 5.87 13.30 -5.96
CA ASP A 178 4.79 14.22 -6.31
C ASP A 178 4.19 13.77 -7.65
N ILE A 179 2.88 13.56 -7.65
CA ILE A 179 2.08 13.16 -8.82
C ILE A 179 0.96 14.15 -9.13
N SER A 180 1.07 15.40 -8.66
CA SER A 180 0.13 16.49 -9.01
C SER A 180 0.09 16.74 -10.52
N ASP A 181 1.16 16.40 -11.24
CA ASP A 181 1.17 16.18 -12.69
C ASP A 181 1.39 14.69 -12.94
N VAL A 182 0.30 13.96 -13.21
CA VAL A 182 0.35 12.50 -13.40
C VAL A 182 1.14 12.07 -14.64
N VAL A 183 1.35 12.96 -15.61
CA VAL A 183 2.17 12.66 -16.79
C VAL A 183 3.65 12.79 -16.44
N ASN A 184 4.01 13.66 -15.49
CA ASN A 184 5.37 14.00 -15.12
C ASN A 184 5.64 13.81 -13.61
N PRO A 185 5.52 12.58 -13.06
CA PRO A 185 5.79 12.34 -11.65
C PRO A 185 7.24 12.70 -11.28
N ARG A 186 7.43 13.34 -10.13
CA ARG A 186 8.73 13.84 -9.67
C ARG A 186 9.07 13.25 -8.31
N ARG A 187 10.28 12.70 -8.17
CA ARG A 187 10.79 12.30 -6.86
C ARG A 187 11.03 13.53 -5.99
N ILE A 188 10.45 13.53 -4.80
CA ILE A 188 10.59 14.59 -3.79
C ILE A 188 11.43 14.15 -2.60
N ASP A 189 11.47 12.84 -2.32
CA ASP A 189 12.32 12.29 -1.27
C ASP A 189 12.66 10.81 -1.52
N GLU A 190 13.68 10.31 -0.82
CA GLU A 190 14.12 8.92 -0.85
C GLU A 190 14.65 8.44 0.50
N VAL A 191 14.48 7.15 0.75
CA VAL A 191 15.00 6.48 1.94
C VAL A 191 15.76 5.22 1.58
N LEU A 192 16.69 4.88 2.47
CA LEU A 192 17.47 3.64 2.48
C LEU A 192 17.31 2.99 3.84
N ASP A 193 17.33 1.66 3.85
CA ASP A 193 17.26 0.86 5.06
C ASP A 193 18.26 -0.28 4.96
N PRO A 194 19.30 -0.33 5.82
CA PRO A 194 20.30 -1.38 5.78
C PRO A 194 19.75 -2.77 6.16
N ASN A 195 18.53 -2.85 6.67
CA ASN A 195 17.85 -4.10 6.98
C ASN A 195 17.07 -4.67 5.81
N PHE A 196 16.93 -3.96 4.69
CA PHE A 196 16.12 -4.42 3.54
C PHE A 196 16.98 -5.18 2.52
N ALA A 197 16.49 -6.30 2.02
CA ALA A 197 17.10 -7.00 0.87
C ALA A 197 16.58 -6.46 -0.46
N TYR A 198 15.27 -6.21 -0.52
CA TYR A 198 14.59 -5.76 -1.71
C TYR A 198 13.30 -5.01 -1.36
N TRP A 199 13.25 -3.73 -1.74
CA TRP A 199 12.06 -2.89 -1.56
C TRP A 199 10.96 -3.35 -2.51
N HIS A 200 9.89 -3.89 -1.94
CA HIS A 200 8.91 -4.68 -2.66
C HIS A 200 7.58 -3.94 -2.87
N SER A 201 6.95 -3.45 -1.81
CA SER A 201 5.71 -2.68 -1.93
C SER A 201 5.62 -1.52 -0.93
N ALA A 202 4.69 -0.60 -1.18
CA ALA A 202 4.45 0.57 -0.37
C ALA A 202 2.95 0.73 -0.08
N THR A 203 2.58 1.22 1.10
CA THR A 203 1.18 1.51 1.44
C THR A 203 1.12 2.71 2.40
N PHE A 204 0.42 3.76 1.99
CA PHE A 204 0.14 4.92 2.83
C PHE A 204 -0.88 4.58 3.92
N ASN A 205 -0.81 5.28 5.06
CA ASN A 205 -2.00 5.39 5.90
C ASN A 205 -3.07 6.26 5.23
N ASN A 206 -4.29 6.26 5.78
CA ASN A 206 -5.40 6.99 5.17
C ASN A 206 -5.13 8.50 5.06
N GLY A 207 -4.38 9.08 6.00
CA GLY A 207 -4.05 10.51 5.99
C GLY A 207 -2.89 10.90 5.04
N GLY A 208 -2.19 9.95 4.43
CA GLY A 208 -0.98 10.23 3.64
C GLY A 208 0.20 10.75 4.47
N THR A 209 0.15 10.62 5.80
CA THR A 209 1.18 11.10 6.74
C THR A 209 2.16 10.02 7.15
N LYS A 210 1.92 8.77 6.74
CA LYS A 210 2.83 7.64 6.95
C LYS A 210 2.83 6.76 5.71
N VAL A 211 3.95 6.10 5.46
CA VAL A 211 4.07 5.04 4.46
C VAL A 211 4.76 3.82 5.06
N VAL A 212 4.19 2.65 4.79
CA VAL A 212 4.77 1.35 5.13
C VAL A 212 5.46 0.83 3.88
N PHE A 213 6.76 0.56 3.97
CA PHE A 213 7.50 -0.18 2.95
C PHE A 213 7.74 -1.61 3.39
N THR A 214 7.70 -2.53 2.43
CA THR A 214 7.87 -3.97 2.67
C THR A 214 9.17 -4.47 2.05
N ASP A 215 9.86 -5.35 2.78
CA ASP A 215 11.06 -6.05 2.31
C ASP A 215 10.69 -7.45 1.80
N GLU A 216 11.22 -7.87 0.66
CA GLU A 216 11.09 -9.24 0.15
C GLU A 216 12.36 -10.07 0.43
N TRP A 217 12.77 -10.09 1.69
CA TRP A 217 13.87 -10.92 2.14
C TRP A 217 13.70 -12.40 1.78
N GLY A 218 14.75 -12.99 1.20
CA GLY A 218 14.71 -14.37 0.70
C GLY A 218 13.94 -14.56 -0.61
N GLY A 219 13.43 -13.49 -1.22
CA GLY A 219 12.80 -13.48 -2.54
C GLY A 219 11.51 -14.31 -2.60
N GLY A 220 10.70 -14.27 -1.53
CA GLY A 220 9.42 -14.97 -1.44
C GLY A 220 9.48 -16.49 -1.32
N GLY A 221 10.61 -17.13 -1.62
CA GLY A 221 10.75 -18.59 -1.64
C GLY A 221 11.43 -19.21 -0.42
N GLN A 222 11.96 -18.42 0.52
CA GLN A 222 12.76 -18.91 1.63
C GLN A 222 12.05 -18.74 2.98
N ALA A 223 12.42 -19.57 3.96
CA ALA A 223 11.93 -19.46 5.34
C ALA A 223 12.65 -18.34 6.10
N ARG A 224 12.07 -17.13 6.07
CA ARG A 224 12.67 -15.88 6.57
C ARG A 224 11.95 -15.25 7.77
N CYS A 225 11.08 -16.03 8.40
CA CYS A 225 10.38 -15.69 9.63
C CYS A 225 10.75 -16.62 10.80
N ARG A 226 11.97 -17.16 10.82
CA ARG A 226 12.38 -18.13 11.84
C ARG A 226 12.75 -17.43 13.14
N ALA A 227 12.72 -18.17 14.25
CA ALA A 227 13.06 -17.63 15.57
C ALA A 227 14.51 -17.12 15.68
N SER A 228 15.41 -17.61 14.82
CA SER A 228 16.81 -17.19 14.74
C SER A 228 17.04 -15.99 13.83
N ASP A 229 16.06 -15.61 13.02
CA ASP A 229 16.19 -14.48 12.10
C ASP A 229 16.06 -13.15 12.90
N PRO A 230 16.88 -12.13 12.61
CA PRO A 230 16.72 -10.82 13.24
C PRO A 230 15.30 -10.26 13.02
N PRO A 231 14.70 -9.61 14.03
CA PRO A 231 13.35 -9.08 13.92
C PRO A 231 13.22 -7.92 12.92
N THR A 232 14.34 -7.26 12.57
CA THR A 232 14.36 -6.18 11.58
C THR A 232 14.56 -6.66 10.15
N TRP A 233 14.98 -7.91 9.93
CA TRP A 233 15.21 -8.45 8.59
C TRP A 233 13.92 -8.99 7.99
N GLY A 234 13.54 -8.58 6.77
CA GLY A 234 12.23 -8.93 6.20
C GLY A 234 11.05 -8.29 6.96
N ALA A 235 11.31 -7.27 7.79
CA ALA A 235 10.28 -6.49 8.46
C ALA A 235 9.73 -5.41 7.52
N ASN A 236 8.50 -4.98 7.76
CA ASN A 236 8.05 -3.70 7.25
C ASN A 236 8.79 -2.56 7.97
N ALA A 237 9.17 -1.53 7.24
CA ALA A 237 9.64 -0.26 7.79
C ALA A 237 8.54 0.79 7.63
N ILE A 238 8.23 1.52 8.71
CA ILE A 238 7.16 2.52 8.76
C ILE A 238 7.81 3.88 8.83
N PHE A 239 7.56 4.72 7.84
CA PHE A 239 8.07 6.08 7.75
C PHE A 239 6.95 7.08 7.98
N THR A 240 7.21 8.13 8.75
CA THR A 240 6.36 9.32 8.84
C THR A 240 6.72 10.29 7.72
N ILE A 241 5.73 11.02 7.21
CA ILE A 241 5.89 12.01 6.15
C ILE A 241 5.57 13.39 6.73
N GLU A 242 6.56 14.28 6.76
CA GLU A 242 6.42 15.67 7.19
C GLU A 242 7.08 16.57 6.14
N ASP A 243 6.36 17.57 5.63
CA ASP A 243 6.85 18.51 4.61
C ASP A 243 7.48 17.85 3.36
N GLY A 244 6.99 16.65 2.99
CA GLY A 244 7.48 15.89 1.85
C GLY A 244 8.73 15.03 2.14
N GLU A 245 9.20 14.99 3.38
CA GLU A 245 10.35 14.17 3.81
C GLU A 245 9.89 12.97 4.64
N MET A 246 10.48 11.80 4.36
CA MET A 246 10.25 10.54 5.05
C MET A 246 11.26 10.33 6.17
N THR A 247 10.76 10.09 7.39
CA THR A 247 11.60 9.73 8.55
C THR A 247 11.20 8.37 9.08
N LEU A 248 12.17 7.49 9.33
CA LEU A 248 11.92 6.16 9.89
C LEU A 248 11.30 6.30 11.29
N GLY A 249 10.06 5.83 11.45
CA GLY A 249 9.34 5.81 12.72
C GLY A 249 9.52 4.50 13.49
N GLY A 250 9.58 3.37 12.77
CA GLY A 250 9.78 2.06 13.40
C GLY A 250 9.59 0.89 12.44
N TYR A 251 9.52 -0.31 13.00
CA TYR A 251 9.43 -1.55 12.24
C TYR A 251 8.27 -2.41 12.71
N TYR A 252 7.73 -3.21 11.80
CA TYR A 252 6.78 -4.26 12.13
C TYR A 252 7.17 -5.56 11.42
N LYS A 253 7.29 -6.64 12.18
CA LYS A 253 7.41 -8.01 11.66
C LYS A 253 6.41 -8.88 12.40
N LEU A 254 5.81 -9.86 11.71
CA LEU A 254 4.91 -10.82 12.36
C LEU A 254 5.57 -11.39 13.65
N PRO A 255 4.84 -11.45 14.77
CA PRO A 255 5.43 -11.81 16.07
C PRO A 255 5.63 -13.32 16.25
N VAL A 256 5.01 -14.14 15.41
CA VAL A 256 5.03 -15.61 15.52
C VAL A 256 6.10 -16.20 14.60
N PRO A 257 7.14 -16.85 15.17
CA PRO A 257 8.15 -17.53 14.36
C PRO A 257 7.57 -18.72 13.57
N GLN A 258 7.99 -18.84 12.33
CA GLN A 258 7.62 -19.91 11.40
C GLN A 258 8.72 -20.97 11.30
N THR A 259 8.35 -22.15 10.79
CA THR A 259 9.27 -23.28 10.62
C THR A 259 10.18 -23.12 9.39
N GLU A 260 11.19 -23.98 9.28
CA GLU A 260 12.10 -23.98 8.12
C GLU A 260 11.45 -24.49 6.82
N THR A 261 10.24 -25.07 6.90
CA THR A 261 9.49 -25.57 5.74
C THR A 261 8.46 -24.56 5.21
N GLU A 262 8.47 -23.33 5.72
CA GLU A 262 7.51 -22.27 5.39
C GLU A 262 8.21 -21.10 4.72
N ASN A 263 7.96 -20.86 3.44
CA ASN A 263 8.35 -19.58 2.85
C ASN A 263 7.54 -18.46 3.50
N CYS A 264 8.22 -17.48 4.05
CA CYS A 264 7.57 -16.43 4.83
C CYS A 264 8.35 -15.12 4.71
N VAL A 265 7.65 -14.10 4.22
CA VAL A 265 8.11 -12.72 4.14
C VAL A 265 6.88 -11.82 3.90
N ALA A 266 6.98 -10.54 4.26
CA ALA A 266 5.93 -9.56 4.00
C ALA A 266 5.56 -9.52 2.52
N HIS A 267 4.27 -9.39 2.24
CA HIS A 267 3.74 -9.24 0.89
C HIS A 267 2.54 -8.28 0.88
N ASN A 268 1.77 -8.26 -0.20
CA ASN A 268 0.77 -7.24 -0.44
C ASN A 268 -0.37 -7.22 0.57
N GLY A 269 -0.82 -6.00 0.89
CA GLY A 269 -1.82 -5.69 1.89
C GLY A 269 -2.64 -4.46 1.54
N SER A 270 -3.58 -4.09 2.40
CA SER A 270 -4.34 -2.83 2.28
C SER A 270 -4.77 -2.30 3.65
N ILE A 271 -5.12 -1.01 3.69
CA ILE A 271 -5.67 -0.36 4.88
C ILE A 271 -7.05 -0.94 5.24
N ILE A 272 -7.30 -1.12 6.54
CA ILE A 272 -8.65 -1.31 7.10
C ILE A 272 -9.13 0.05 7.59
N PRO A 273 -10.25 0.59 7.08
CA PRO A 273 -10.66 1.96 7.32
C PRO A 273 -11.32 2.15 8.70
N VAL A 274 -10.58 1.92 9.78
CA VAL A 274 -11.03 2.24 11.15
C VAL A 274 -10.75 3.73 11.43
N PRO A 275 -11.76 4.53 11.82
CA PRO A 275 -11.54 5.96 12.06
C PRO A 275 -10.54 6.18 13.20
N GLY A 276 -9.59 7.10 12.99
CA GLY A 276 -8.61 7.47 14.00
C GLY A 276 -7.49 6.45 14.25
N ARG A 277 -7.40 5.39 13.45
CA ARG A 277 -6.33 4.38 13.53
C ARG A 277 -5.77 4.07 12.16
N ASP A 278 -4.49 3.74 12.14
CA ASP A 278 -3.79 3.25 10.96
C ASP A 278 -3.67 1.73 11.08
N LEU A 279 -4.61 1.00 10.48
CA LEU A 279 -4.61 -0.46 10.46
C LEU A 279 -4.35 -0.97 9.04
N MET A 280 -3.47 -1.97 8.90
CA MET A 280 -3.20 -2.62 7.62
C MET A 280 -3.32 -4.13 7.77
N VAL A 281 -4.14 -4.76 6.92
CA VAL A 281 -4.10 -6.21 6.72
C VAL A 281 -3.05 -6.53 5.67
N GLN A 282 -2.21 -7.53 5.93
CA GLN A 282 -1.08 -7.86 5.08
C GLN A 282 -0.85 -9.36 5.01
N ALA A 283 -0.45 -9.84 3.83
CA ALA A 283 -0.04 -11.21 3.61
C ALA A 283 1.42 -11.44 4.02
N TRP A 284 1.74 -12.61 4.55
CA TRP A 284 3.08 -13.03 4.97
C TRP A 284 3.47 -14.40 4.37
N TYR A 285 3.03 -14.68 3.14
CA TYR A 285 3.11 -16.02 2.52
C TYR A 285 2.58 -17.11 3.46
N GLN A 286 3.36 -18.16 3.75
CA GLN A 286 2.91 -19.26 4.62
C GLN A 286 2.80 -18.85 6.08
N GLY A 287 3.40 -17.72 6.49
CA GLY A 287 3.13 -17.11 7.80
C GLY A 287 1.70 -16.55 7.94
N GLY A 288 0.88 -16.68 6.89
CA GLY A 288 -0.53 -16.35 6.93
C GLY A 288 -0.80 -14.88 6.66
N LEU A 289 -1.79 -14.34 7.35
CA LEU A 289 -2.15 -12.93 7.31
C LEU A 289 -2.00 -12.32 8.69
N SER A 290 -1.59 -11.07 8.73
CA SER A 290 -1.53 -10.28 9.95
C SER A 290 -2.18 -8.92 9.75
N ILE A 291 -2.83 -8.41 10.79
CA ILE A 291 -3.36 -7.06 10.87
C ILE A 291 -2.49 -6.29 11.84
N MET A 292 -1.71 -5.35 11.32
CA MET A 292 -0.90 -4.46 12.15
C MET A 292 -1.65 -3.15 12.45
N ASP A 293 -1.52 -2.66 13.67
CA ASP A 293 -1.76 -1.27 14.01
C ASP A 293 -0.42 -0.52 13.98
N PHE A 294 -0.34 0.50 13.14
CA PHE A 294 0.82 1.37 12.99
C PHE A 294 0.47 2.86 13.21
N THR A 295 -0.61 3.10 13.97
CA THR A 295 -1.04 4.46 14.37
C THR A 295 0.11 5.20 15.06
N ASP A 296 0.81 4.51 15.95
CA ASP A 296 2.11 4.90 16.49
C ASP A 296 3.20 4.06 15.80
N PRO A 297 3.97 4.64 14.86
CA PRO A 297 4.94 3.89 14.07
C PRO A 297 6.09 3.33 14.92
N ALA A 298 6.38 3.94 16.07
CA ALA A 298 7.43 3.47 16.98
C ALA A 298 7.02 2.24 17.80
N ASN A 299 5.71 1.97 17.90
CA ASN A 299 5.13 0.91 18.72
C ASN A 299 4.10 0.10 17.93
N ALA A 300 4.37 -0.17 16.64
CA ALA A 300 3.48 -0.97 15.82
C ALA A 300 3.33 -2.41 16.36
N PHE A 301 2.12 -2.94 16.35
CA PHE A 301 1.82 -4.24 16.94
C PHE A 301 0.71 -4.99 16.19
N GLU A 302 0.62 -6.30 16.43
CA GLU A 302 -0.39 -7.17 15.81
C GLU A 302 -1.74 -7.08 16.54
N VAL A 303 -2.80 -6.79 15.79
CA VAL A 303 -4.19 -6.69 16.28
C VAL A 303 -4.94 -8.02 16.14
N ALA A 304 -4.66 -8.74 15.06
CA ALA A 304 -5.22 -10.06 14.77
C ALA A 304 -4.40 -10.73 13.66
N PHE A 305 -4.47 -12.06 13.59
CA PHE A 305 -3.80 -12.84 12.56
C PHE A 305 -4.60 -14.08 12.20
N PHE A 306 -4.24 -14.71 11.09
CA PHE A 306 -4.66 -16.06 10.77
C PHE A 306 -3.52 -16.78 10.04
N ASP A 307 -3.15 -17.94 10.56
CA ASP A 307 -2.08 -18.79 10.02
C ASP A 307 -2.60 -20.23 9.85
N ARG A 308 -2.38 -20.81 8.66
CA ARG A 308 -2.75 -22.19 8.34
C ARG A 308 -1.64 -23.19 8.71
N GLY A 309 -0.42 -22.70 8.90
CA GLY A 309 0.79 -23.50 8.95
C GLY A 309 1.21 -24.04 7.57
N PRO A 310 2.24 -24.89 7.56
CA PRO A 310 2.96 -25.25 6.35
C PRO A 310 2.11 -26.02 5.35
N LEU A 311 2.44 -25.91 4.06
CA LEU A 311 1.97 -26.81 3.01
C LEU A 311 2.41 -28.26 3.26
N SER A 312 3.62 -28.44 3.78
CA SER A 312 4.20 -29.74 4.13
C SER A 312 5.10 -29.60 5.36
N ALA A 313 5.00 -30.53 6.30
CA ALA A 313 5.87 -30.60 7.47
C ALA A 313 7.28 -31.13 7.14
N GLU A 314 7.49 -31.68 5.93
CA GLU A 314 8.72 -32.39 5.55
C GLU A 314 9.57 -31.62 4.54
N ALA A 315 8.96 -30.72 3.75
CA ALA A 315 9.64 -30.04 2.66
C ALA A 315 9.07 -28.65 2.43
N LEU A 316 9.94 -27.71 2.05
CA LEU A 316 9.54 -26.35 1.68
C LEU A 316 8.97 -26.33 0.26
N PHE A 317 7.75 -25.82 0.16
CA PHE A 317 7.09 -25.45 -1.10
C PHE A 317 6.65 -24.00 -1.03
N THR A 318 6.64 -23.28 -2.16
CA THR A 318 6.08 -21.92 -2.20
C THR A 318 4.57 -21.98 -2.04
N GLY A 319 4.06 -21.29 -1.03
CA GLY A 319 2.64 -21.25 -0.71
C GLY A 319 2.27 -20.04 0.13
N GLY A 320 1.07 -20.10 0.71
CA GLY A 320 0.52 -19.06 1.56
C GLY A 320 -0.06 -17.89 0.78
N TYR A 321 -0.45 -16.84 1.50
CA TYR A 321 -1.11 -15.70 0.87
C TYR A 321 -0.11 -14.88 0.06
N TRP A 322 -0.41 -14.68 -1.22
CA TRP A 322 0.25 -13.68 -2.04
C TRP A 322 -0.27 -12.28 -1.70
N SER A 323 -1.56 -12.14 -1.42
CA SER A 323 -2.12 -10.84 -1.05
C SER A 323 -3.33 -11.01 -0.16
N THR A 324 -3.52 -10.06 0.75
CA THR A 324 -4.73 -9.95 1.55
C THR A 324 -5.27 -8.54 1.49
N TYR A 325 -6.54 -8.39 1.12
CA TYR A 325 -7.15 -7.07 0.94
C TYR A 325 -8.45 -6.95 1.71
N TRP A 326 -8.66 -5.80 2.33
CA TRP A 326 -9.94 -5.40 2.88
C TRP A 326 -10.86 -4.90 1.77
N HIS A 327 -12.08 -5.40 1.74
CA HIS A 327 -13.12 -4.89 0.86
C HIS A 327 -14.49 -5.08 1.51
N ASN A 328 -15.21 -3.98 1.74
CA ASN A 328 -16.61 -3.94 2.15
C ASN A 328 -16.96 -4.87 3.33
N GLY A 329 -16.14 -4.84 4.39
CA GLY A 329 -16.36 -5.63 5.61
C GLY A 329 -15.80 -7.05 5.58
N ARG A 330 -15.02 -7.40 4.55
CA ARG A 330 -14.37 -8.71 4.42
C ARG A 330 -12.90 -8.54 4.13
N ILE A 331 -12.12 -9.54 4.52
CA ILE A 331 -10.71 -9.67 4.11
C ILE A 331 -10.64 -10.83 3.12
N TYR A 332 -10.14 -10.57 1.93
CA TYR A 332 -9.96 -11.56 0.87
C TYR A 332 -8.48 -11.94 0.81
N GLY A 333 -8.16 -13.19 1.12
CA GLY A 333 -6.81 -13.74 1.02
C GLY A 333 -6.67 -14.61 -0.22
N ALA A 334 -5.81 -14.21 -1.16
CA ALA A 334 -5.44 -15.01 -2.32
C ALA A 334 -4.21 -15.86 -2.00
N GLU A 335 -4.42 -17.16 -1.81
CA GLU A 335 -3.41 -18.15 -1.46
C GLU A 335 -2.90 -18.87 -2.73
N ILE A 336 -1.59 -18.97 -2.89
CA ILE A 336 -0.90 -19.45 -4.11
C ILE A 336 -1.27 -20.89 -4.51
N SER A 337 -1.43 -21.78 -3.53
CA SER A 337 -1.62 -23.23 -3.69
C SER A 337 -3.02 -23.75 -3.27
N ARG A 338 -3.71 -23.07 -2.36
CA ARG A 338 -4.92 -23.50 -1.64
C ARG A 338 -6.16 -22.70 -2.03
N GLY A 339 -6.03 -21.64 -2.82
CA GLY A 339 -7.16 -20.89 -3.38
C GLY A 339 -7.48 -19.59 -2.64
N ILE A 340 -8.75 -19.30 -2.40
CA ILE A 340 -9.20 -18.03 -1.80
C ILE A 340 -9.86 -18.29 -0.47
N ASP A 341 -9.47 -17.51 0.54
CA ASP A 341 -10.13 -17.41 1.83
C ASP A 341 -10.81 -16.06 2.00
N VAL A 342 -11.98 -16.06 2.65
CA VAL A 342 -12.74 -14.84 2.96
C VAL A 342 -13.01 -14.78 4.45
N PHE A 343 -12.46 -13.77 5.10
CA PHE A 343 -12.57 -13.57 6.55
C PHE A 343 -13.51 -12.41 6.87
N ARG A 344 -14.05 -12.44 8.09
CA ARG A 344 -14.71 -11.30 8.72
C ARG A 344 -14.08 -11.07 10.07
N LEU A 345 -13.86 -9.80 10.42
CA LEU A 345 -13.37 -9.41 11.74
C LEU A 345 -14.43 -9.68 12.81
N THR A 346 -13.96 -10.05 13.99
CA THR A 346 -14.74 -10.11 15.22
C THR A 346 -14.03 -9.29 16.29
N PRO A 347 -14.75 -8.75 17.30
CA PRO A 347 -14.12 -7.96 18.35
C PRO A 347 -13.01 -8.72 19.07
N THR A 348 -11.93 -8.01 19.39
CA THR A 348 -10.78 -8.47 20.19
C THR A 348 -10.48 -7.44 21.29
N GLU A 349 -9.48 -7.70 22.12
CA GLU A 349 -9.01 -6.69 23.09
C GLU A 349 -8.43 -5.43 22.43
N HIS A 350 -7.95 -5.56 21.19
CA HIS A 350 -7.34 -4.48 20.41
C HIS A 350 -8.30 -3.85 19.39
N LEU A 351 -9.50 -4.40 19.20
CA LEU A 351 -10.45 -3.94 18.20
C LEU A 351 -11.89 -4.15 18.68
N SER A 352 -12.61 -3.06 18.93
CA SER A 352 -14.00 -3.08 19.39
C SER A 352 -15.01 -3.39 18.27
N GLN A 353 -16.24 -3.75 18.64
CA GLN A 353 -17.33 -3.87 17.66
C GLN A 353 -17.62 -2.54 16.97
N ALA A 354 -17.56 -1.41 17.69
CA ALA A 354 -17.81 -0.09 17.11
C ALA A 354 -16.75 0.29 16.06
N GLU A 355 -15.50 -0.07 16.28
CA GLU A 355 -14.43 0.12 15.28
C GLU A 355 -14.65 -0.73 14.03
N ILE A 356 -15.10 -1.99 14.19
CA ILE A 356 -15.46 -2.86 13.07
C ILE A 356 -16.67 -2.28 12.31
N ASP A 357 -17.73 -1.90 13.02
CA ASP A 357 -18.93 -1.31 12.43
C ASP A 357 -18.59 -0.03 11.66
N ALA A 358 -17.72 0.82 12.22
CA ALA A 358 -17.27 2.05 11.56
C ALA A 358 -16.46 1.78 10.29
N ALA A 359 -15.63 0.73 10.26
CA ALA A 359 -14.93 0.31 9.05
C ALA A 359 -15.88 -0.32 8.02
N GLU A 360 -16.91 -1.05 8.44
CA GLU A 360 -17.93 -1.63 7.56
C GLU A 360 -18.85 -0.56 6.93
N LEU A 361 -18.88 0.69 7.44
CA LEU A 361 -19.58 1.81 6.79
C LEU A 361 -18.95 2.22 5.46
N ILE A 362 -17.66 1.97 5.28
CA ILE A 362 -16.92 2.37 4.09
C ILE A 362 -17.13 1.30 3.03
N GLN A 363 -17.94 1.64 2.04
CA GLN A 363 -18.33 0.78 0.93
C GLN A 363 -17.82 1.38 -0.38
N ILE A 364 -17.02 0.61 -1.11
CA ILE A 364 -16.39 1.04 -2.36
C ILE A 364 -16.80 0.05 -3.44
N ASP A 365 -17.28 0.54 -4.59
CA ASP A 365 -17.71 -0.31 -5.71
C ASP A 365 -16.53 -0.91 -6.46
N GLN A 366 -15.45 -0.15 -6.64
CA GLN A 366 -14.23 -0.57 -7.32
C GLN A 366 -13.02 -0.27 -6.44
N PHE A 367 -12.28 -1.30 -6.07
CA PHE A 367 -11.11 -1.16 -5.20
C PHE A 367 -9.85 -1.63 -5.92
N ASN A 368 -8.83 -0.79 -5.89
CA ASN A 368 -7.46 -1.14 -6.27
C ASN A 368 -6.55 -0.75 -5.11
N ALA A 369 -5.88 -1.73 -4.49
CA ALA A 369 -5.03 -1.47 -3.33
C ALA A 369 -3.85 -0.53 -3.60
N GLN A 370 -3.37 -0.49 -4.86
CA GLN A 370 -2.22 0.33 -5.29
C GLN A 370 -2.65 1.72 -5.80
N MET A 371 -3.95 1.98 -5.94
CA MET A 371 -4.52 3.31 -6.15
C MET A 371 -5.40 3.62 -4.93
N GLN A 372 -4.75 4.08 -3.87
CA GLN A 372 -5.37 4.16 -2.55
C GLN A 372 -6.49 5.21 -2.52
N PRO A 373 -7.70 4.84 -2.10
CA PRO A 373 -8.80 5.79 -1.96
C PRO A 373 -8.68 6.57 -0.65
N LEU A 374 -9.05 7.85 -0.68
CA LEU A 374 -9.24 8.63 0.55
C LEU A 374 -10.54 8.20 1.25
N THR A 375 -10.41 7.70 2.46
CA THR A 375 -11.55 7.39 3.30
C THR A 375 -11.96 8.61 4.14
N VAL A 376 -13.24 8.97 4.04
CA VAL A 376 -13.90 9.93 4.94
C VAL A 376 -15.07 9.23 5.63
N TRP A 377 -15.11 9.31 6.96
CA TRP A 377 -16.17 8.67 7.74
C TRP A 377 -17.34 9.63 7.97
N PRO A 378 -18.60 9.15 7.87
CA PRO A 378 -19.77 9.96 8.19
C PRO A 378 -19.88 10.19 9.70
N ALA A 379 -20.49 11.31 10.09
CA ALA A 379 -20.81 11.58 11.49
C ALA A 379 -22.02 10.74 11.95
N VAL A 380 -21.76 9.50 12.35
CA VAL A 380 -22.77 8.54 12.83
C VAL A 380 -22.35 7.91 14.16
N VAL A 381 -23.31 7.33 14.88
CA VAL A 381 -23.06 6.77 16.23
C VAL A 381 -21.93 5.73 16.26
N PRO A 382 -21.82 4.76 15.32
CA PRO A 382 -20.70 3.82 15.29
C PRO A 382 -19.33 4.50 15.27
N VAL A 383 -19.16 5.58 14.50
CA VAL A 383 -17.89 6.34 14.42
C VAL A 383 -17.59 7.02 15.75
N ALA A 384 -18.59 7.66 16.37
CA ALA A 384 -18.42 8.28 17.68
C ALA A 384 -18.08 7.24 18.77
N ARG A 385 -18.72 6.07 18.74
CA ARG A 385 -18.42 4.95 19.65
C ARG A 385 -17.01 4.41 19.43
N ALA A 386 -16.55 4.29 18.18
CA ALA A 386 -15.18 3.86 17.88
C ALA A 386 -14.13 4.78 18.54
N TYR A 387 -14.31 6.09 18.44
CA TYR A 387 -13.44 7.05 19.12
C TYR A 387 -13.52 6.96 20.65
N LEU A 388 -14.72 6.76 21.22
CA LEU A 388 -14.88 6.55 22.66
C LEU A 388 -14.15 5.29 23.13
N ASP A 389 -14.33 4.15 22.45
CA ASP A 389 -13.70 2.87 22.80
C ASP A 389 -12.17 2.98 22.73
N GLN A 390 -11.66 3.67 21.71
CA GLN A 390 -10.26 4.01 21.56
C GLN A 390 -9.73 4.89 22.71
N LEU A 391 -10.46 5.94 23.08
CA LEU A 391 -10.09 6.82 24.20
C LEU A 391 -10.09 6.07 25.54
N VAL A 392 -11.07 5.20 25.78
CA VAL A 392 -11.10 4.38 27.00
C VAL A 392 -9.93 3.41 27.03
N ARG A 393 -9.69 2.68 25.93
CA ARG A 393 -8.58 1.72 25.82
C ARG A 393 -7.21 2.39 26.00
N GLY A 394 -7.04 3.60 25.47
CA GLY A 394 -5.80 4.38 25.58
C GLY A 394 -5.68 5.23 26.86
N ASN A 395 -6.63 5.18 27.79
CA ASN A 395 -6.72 6.13 28.92
C ASN A 395 -6.67 7.63 28.47
N GLY A 396 -7.21 7.92 27.29
CA GLY A 396 -7.20 9.24 26.66
C GLY A 396 -8.34 10.18 27.10
N ILE A 397 -9.29 9.68 27.87
CA ILE A 397 -10.47 10.40 28.38
C ILE A 397 -10.58 10.23 29.89
N LEU A 398 -11.15 11.23 30.58
CA LEU A 398 -11.47 11.13 32.00
C LEU A 398 -12.50 10.02 32.26
N ASN A 399 -12.26 9.18 33.27
CA ASN A 399 -13.19 8.12 33.66
C ASN A 399 -14.61 8.64 33.94
N ASP A 400 -14.73 9.79 34.59
CA ASP A 400 -16.03 10.40 34.91
C ASP A 400 -16.75 10.94 33.67
N ARG A 401 -16.03 11.17 32.56
CA ARG A 401 -16.61 11.63 31.28
C ARG A 401 -17.19 10.49 30.46
N VAL A 402 -16.68 9.26 30.62
CA VAL A 402 -17.09 8.09 29.84
C VAL A 402 -18.60 7.84 29.93
N PRO A 403 -19.24 7.83 31.12
CA PRO A 403 -20.69 7.63 31.21
C PRO A 403 -21.50 8.72 30.51
N ASP A 404 -21.07 9.98 30.56
CA ASP A 404 -21.76 11.10 29.91
C ASP A 404 -21.79 10.92 28.39
N VAL A 405 -20.62 10.58 27.80
CA VAL A 405 -20.50 10.34 26.36
C VAL A 405 -21.29 9.09 25.96
N ALA A 406 -21.15 7.99 26.70
CA ALA A 406 -21.89 6.75 26.40
C ALA A 406 -23.41 6.99 26.44
N ASN A 407 -23.91 7.71 27.44
CA ASN A 407 -25.33 8.01 27.59
C ASN A 407 -25.86 8.90 26.46
N ILE A 408 -25.11 9.90 26.00
CA ILE A 408 -25.57 10.74 24.89
C ILE A 408 -25.56 9.96 23.57
N LEU A 409 -24.61 9.05 23.35
CA LEU A 409 -24.56 8.17 22.18
C LEU A 409 -25.73 7.16 22.17
N ASP A 410 -26.04 6.54 23.31
CA ASP A 410 -27.22 5.70 23.48
C ASP A 410 -28.53 6.43 23.13
N ARG A 411 -28.62 7.71 23.51
CA ARG A 411 -29.78 8.54 23.20
C ARG A 411 -29.82 8.93 21.73
N ALA A 412 -28.67 9.23 21.11
CA ALA A 412 -28.56 9.54 19.70
C ALA A 412 -28.97 8.34 18.84
N GLU A 413 -28.54 7.13 19.21
CA GLU A 413 -28.91 5.89 18.54
C GLU A 413 -30.42 5.61 18.57
N ARG A 414 -31.08 5.96 19.69
CA ARG A 414 -32.54 5.87 19.84
C ARG A 414 -33.30 7.05 19.21
N GLY A 415 -32.62 8.02 18.60
CA GLY A 415 -33.24 9.24 18.05
C GLY A 415 -33.83 10.19 19.10
N THR A 416 -33.34 10.13 20.34
CA THR A 416 -33.86 10.92 21.48
C THR A 416 -32.89 12.00 21.97
N ALA A 417 -31.67 12.06 21.45
CA ALA A 417 -30.73 13.14 21.74
C ALA A 417 -31.10 14.40 20.94
N THR A 418 -30.96 15.57 21.56
CA THR A 418 -31.10 16.86 20.86
C THR A 418 -29.73 17.40 20.47
N ALA A 419 -29.66 18.20 19.41
CA ALA A 419 -28.44 18.89 18.97
C ALA A 419 -27.77 19.67 20.12
N THR A 420 -28.57 20.36 20.95
CA THR A 420 -28.06 21.09 22.12
C THR A 420 -27.37 20.18 23.13
N GLN A 421 -27.90 18.98 23.38
CA GLN A 421 -27.30 18.04 24.34
C GLN A 421 -26.00 17.43 23.79
N LEU A 422 -25.98 17.12 22.50
CA LEU A 422 -24.76 16.68 21.82
C LEU A 422 -23.68 17.76 21.87
N ALA A 423 -24.03 19.00 21.54
CA ALA A 423 -23.12 20.15 21.60
C ALA A 423 -22.60 20.44 23.02
N GLN A 424 -23.41 20.21 24.06
CA GLN A 424 -22.99 20.35 25.46
C GLN A 424 -21.90 19.35 25.84
N VAL A 425 -22.07 18.07 25.47
CA VAL A 425 -21.05 17.04 25.72
C VAL A 425 -19.81 17.32 24.88
N ALA A 426 -19.96 17.70 23.61
CA ALA A 426 -18.85 18.10 22.74
C ALA A 426 -18.02 19.24 23.35
N ALA A 427 -18.66 20.29 23.86
CA ALA A 427 -17.96 21.42 24.49
C ALA A 427 -17.16 21.01 25.74
N GLN A 428 -17.63 20.01 26.49
CA GLN A 428 -16.88 19.47 27.62
C GLN A 428 -15.63 18.72 27.15
N LEU A 429 -15.74 17.93 26.08
CA LEU A 429 -14.59 17.24 25.48
C LEU A 429 -13.56 18.24 24.93
N ASP A 430 -14.00 19.34 24.30
CA ASP A 430 -13.10 20.40 23.83
C ASP A 430 -12.36 21.08 25.00
N GLN A 431 -13.05 21.34 26.11
CA GLN A 431 -12.42 21.90 27.32
C GLN A 431 -11.37 20.95 27.88
N ASP A 432 -11.67 19.65 27.91
CA ASP A 432 -10.74 18.62 28.36
C ASP A 432 -9.52 18.55 27.42
N ALA A 433 -9.73 18.64 26.10
CA ALA A 433 -8.66 18.69 25.09
C ALA A 433 -7.78 19.94 25.21
N ILE A 434 -8.36 21.12 25.47
CA ILE A 434 -7.61 22.36 25.72
C ILE A 434 -6.72 22.20 26.97
N ALA A 435 -7.26 21.63 28.05
CA ALA A 435 -6.51 21.40 29.28
C ALA A 435 -5.32 20.44 29.08
N ILE A 436 -5.49 19.41 28.24
CA ILE A 436 -4.43 18.48 27.85
C ILE A 436 -3.34 19.17 27.03
N ARG A 437 -3.72 19.96 26.01
CA ARG A 437 -2.74 20.74 25.21
C ARG A 437 -1.97 21.75 26.06
N ALA A 438 -2.60 22.28 27.11
CA ALA A 438 -1.96 23.16 28.08
C ALA A 438 -1.04 22.42 29.09
N GLY A 439 -0.93 21.09 29.02
CA GLY A 439 -0.14 20.27 29.93
C GLY A 439 -0.69 20.18 31.36
N THR A 440 -1.94 20.63 31.57
CA THR A 440 -2.58 20.62 32.91
C THR A 440 -3.27 19.30 33.24
N ARG A 441 -3.35 18.39 32.26
CA ARG A 441 -3.98 17.08 32.35
C ARG A 441 -3.36 16.12 31.32
N GLY A 442 -3.34 14.82 31.62
CA GLY A 442 -3.03 13.78 30.63
C GLY A 442 -4.26 13.30 29.85
N GLY A 443 -4.07 12.89 28.60
CA GLY A 443 -5.13 12.35 27.74
C GLY A 443 -4.77 12.53 26.27
N ASP A 444 -5.75 12.30 25.39
CA ASP A 444 -5.60 12.43 23.94
C ASP A 444 -6.43 13.61 23.41
N ALA A 445 -5.80 14.77 23.31
CA ALA A 445 -6.48 16.01 22.93
C ALA A 445 -7.01 15.98 21.49
N GLU A 446 -6.30 15.32 20.59
CA GLU A 446 -6.68 15.24 19.18
C GLU A 446 -7.94 14.40 19.05
N ARG A 447 -7.93 13.17 19.57
CA ARG A 447 -9.07 12.26 19.49
C ARG A 447 -10.29 12.76 20.26
N LEU A 448 -10.10 13.47 21.38
CA LEU A 448 -11.19 14.17 22.08
C LEU A 448 -11.82 15.26 21.21
N SER A 449 -11.01 16.05 20.51
CA SER A 449 -11.50 17.11 19.62
C SER A 449 -12.27 16.52 18.43
N THR A 450 -11.77 15.42 17.86
CA THR A 450 -12.43 14.70 16.77
C THR A 450 -13.76 14.10 17.23
N LEU A 451 -13.82 13.45 18.39
CA LEU A 451 -15.07 12.96 18.95
C LEU A 451 -16.07 14.10 19.21
N ALA A 452 -15.61 15.23 19.74
CA ALA A 452 -16.45 16.42 19.93
C ALA A 452 -17.06 16.91 18.60
N GLU A 453 -16.28 16.93 17.53
CA GLU A 453 -16.75 17.28 16.19
C GLU A 453 -17.81 16.31 15.67
N VAL A 454 -17.56 14.99 15.77
CA VAL A 454 -18.54 13.96 15.38
C VAL A 454 -19.86 14.14 16.15
N LEU A 455 -19.79 14.43 17.45
CA LEU A 455 -20.99 14.69 18.27
C LEU A 455 -21.76 15.93 17.79
N ARG A 456 -21.07 17.02 17.42
CA ARG A 456 -21.74 18.21 16.88
C ARG A 456 -22.45 17.89 15.56
N ASN A 457 -21.78 17.18 14.67
CA ASN A 457 -22.30 16.83 13.34
C ASN A 457 -23.44 15.80 13.40
N LEU A 458 -23.50 14.95 14.43
CA LEU A 458 -24.66 14.10 14.72
C LEU A 458 -25.95 14.89 15.01
N GLY A 459 -25.82 16.14 15.46
CA GLY A 459 -26.94 17.01 15.83
C GLY A 459 -27.64 17.69 14.65
N GLY A 460 -27.03 17.69 13.46
CA GLY A 460 -27.49 18.42 12.28
C GLY A 460 -26.89 19.82 12.15
#